data_AF-A0A1B7W2U3-F1
#
_entry.id   AF-A0A1B7W2U3-F1
#
_cell.length_a   1.000
_cell.length_b   1.000
_cell.length_c   1.000
_cell.angle_alpha   90.00
_cell.angle_beta   90.00
_cell.angle_gamma   90.00
#
_symmetry.space_group_name_H-M   'P 1'
#
loop_
_entity.id
_entity.type
_entity.pdbx_description
1 polymer ?
#
loop_
_entity_poly.entity_id
_entity_poly.type
_entity_poly.pdbx_seq_one_letter_code
_entity_poly.pdbx_strand_id
1 'polypeptide(L)'
;KTFEELGYFIEVWLLNSAEYGVPQIRERVFIVGNKLGKKLGIPQKTHSLDLLKNTIWQLSLEEINLIPAISLWDAISDLPILDAREGKEEQPYILEAQNQYQHWIRNGSKILYNHVAMEHSQRLVERFKQIKWGESSSDVPTEYGAKRRSGNGELSHKTYDQNNRRLHPCRPSHTIA
;
A
#
# COMPACT_ATOMS: atom_id res chain seq x y z
N LYS A 1 11.34 32.32 -11.96
CA LYS A 1 10.11 32.56 -12.76
C LYS A 1 9.09 31.54 -12.34
N THR A 2 7.96 31.97 -11.81
CA THR A 2 6.83 31.11 -11.42
C THR A 2 6.12 30.61 -12.69
N PHE A 3 5.43 29.47 -12.65
CA PHE A 3 4.70 28.97 -13.84
C PHE A 3 3.63 29.96 -14.33
N GLU A 4 3.03 30.73 -13.41
CA GLU A 4 2.10 31.80 -13.71
C GLU A 4 2.74 32.93 -14.54
N GLU A 5 3.98 33.31 -14.23
CA GLU A 5 4.74 34.32 -15.00
C GLU A 5 5.07 33.84 -16.42
N LEU A 6 5.03 32.53 -16.66
CA LEU A 6 5.19 31.93 -17.98
C LEU A 6 3.84 31.81 -18.73
N GLY A 7 2.75 32.34 -18.16
CA GLY A 7 1.41 32.36 -18.74
C GLY A 7 0.60 31.07 -18.54
N TYR A 8 0.96 30.23 -17.56
CA TYR A 8 0.15 29.06 -17.19
C TYR A 8 -0.89 29.41 -16.13
N PHE A 9 -2.10 28.92 -16.30
CA PHE A 9 -3.07 28.79 -15.22
C PHE A 9 -2.75 27.51 -14.43
N ILE A 10 -2.56 27.65 -13.12
CA ILE A 10 -2.08 26.57 -12.25
C ILE A 10 -3.18 26.17 -11.26
N GLU A 11 -3.35 24.87 -11.11
CA GLU A 11 -4.15 24.26 -10.05
C GLU A 11 -3.27 23.32 -9.22
N VAL A 12 -3.53 23.26 -7.92
CA VAL A 12 -2.83 22.38 -6.99
C VAL A 12 -3.84 21.43 -6.39
N TRP A 13 -3.61 20.13 -6.54
CA TRP A 13 -4.52 19.08 -6.07
C TRP A 13 -3.81 18.21 -5.04
N LEU A 14 -4.44 17.97 -3.88
CA LEU A 14 -4.01 16.97 -2.91
C LEU A 14 -4.86 15.72 -3.10
N LEU A 15 -4.27 14.64 -3.59
CA LEU A 15 -4.98 13.40 -3.91
C LEU A 15 -4.45 12.23 -3.09
N ASN A 16 -5.34 11.37 -2.59
CA ASN A 16 -5.00 10.10 -1.96
C ASN A 16 -5.26 8.94 -2.91
N SER A 17 -4.26 8.13 -3.25
CA SER A 17 -4.38 7.03 -4.21
C SER A 17 -5.45 5.98 -3.85
N ALA A 18 -5.72 5.78 -2.55
CA ALA A 18 -6.74 4.85 -2.08
C ALA A 18 -8.16 5.22 -2.57
N GLU A 19 -8.41 6.50 -2.84
CA GLU A 19 -9.68 7.02 -3.32
C GLU A 19 -9.87 6.84 -4.84
N TYR A 20 -8.85 6.29 -5.51
CA TYR A 20 -8.81 6.05 -6.95
C TYR A 20 -8.48 4.59 -7.30
N GLY A 21 -8.74 3.66 -6.38
CA GLY A 21 -8.65 2.21 -6.61
C GLY A 21 -7.27 1.61 -6.43
N VAL A 22 -6.30 2.36 -5.89
CA VAL A 22 -4.98 1.80 -5.55
C VAL A 22 -5.04 1.22 -4.13
N PRO A 23 -4.56 -0.01 -3.87
CA PRO A 23 -4.55 -0.64 -2.55
C PRO A 23 -3.47 -0.06 -1.61
N GLN A 24 -3.32 1.27 -1.61
CA GLN A 24 -2.35 2.02 -0.83
C GLN A 24 -2.90 3.38 -0.42
N ILE A 25 -2.75 3.74 0.86
CA ILE A 25 -2.98 5.10 1.36
C ILE A 25 -1.73 5.93 1.09
N ARG A 26 -1.80 6.82 0.11
CA ARG A 26 -0.68 7.69 -0.29
C ARG A 26 -1.20 9.03 -0.79
N GLU A 27 -0.95 10.07 0.01
CA GLU A 27 -1.29 11.44 -0.36
C GLU A 27 -0.15 12.09 -1.13
N ARG A 28 -0.46 12.71 -2.27
CA ARG A 28 0.50 13.46 -3.08
C ARG A 28 -0.11 14.76 -3.58
N VAL A 29 0.75 15.77 -3.68
CA VAL A 29 0.43 17.06 -4.30
C VAL A 29 0.72 16.96 -5.79
N PHE A 30 -0.29 17.25 -6.60
CA PHE A 30 -0.19 17.36 -8.05
C PHE A 30 -0.33 18.83 -8.42
N ILE A 31 0.66 19.37 -9.12
CA ILE A 31 0.64 20.74 -9.64
C ILE A 31 0.35 20.63 -11.13
N VAL A 32 -0.82 21.11 -11.55
CA VAL A 32 -1.30 21.00 -12.92
C VAL A 32 -1.39 22.38 -13.53
N GLY A 33 -0.67 22.58 -14.64
CA GLY A 33 -0.65 23.83 -15.37
C GLY A 33 -1.15 23.70 -16.79
N ASN A 34 -1.98 24.63 -17.25
CA ASN A 34 -2.38 24.71 -18.66
C ASN A 34 -2.32 26.15 -19.19
N LYS A 35 -2.00 26.30 -20.48
CA LYS A 35 -1.97 27.62 -21.16
C LYS A 35 -3.35 28.09 -21.65
N LEU A 36 -4.39 27.26 -21.52
CA LEU A 36 -5.73 27.58 -22.02
C LEU A 36 -6.49 28.51 -21.06
N GLY A 37 -5.96 28.76 -19.86
CA GLY A 37 -6.65 29.50 -18.81
C GLY A 37 -7.89 28.79 -18.29
N LYS A 38 -8.04 27.49 -18.57
CA LYS A 38 -9.23 26.71 -18.21
C LYS A 38 -9.03 26.01 -16.88
N LYS A 39 -10.05 26.05 -16.03
CA LYS A 39 -10.12 25.25 -14.81
C LYS A 39 -10.51 23.82 -15.16
N LEU A 40 -9.66 22.86 -14.79
CA LEU A 40 -9.89 21.42 -14.92
C LEU A 40 -10.63 20.88 -13.69
N GLY A 41 -10.30 21.37 -12.49
CA GLY A 41 -10.83 20.87 -11.23
C GLY A 41 -10.19 19.55 -10.77
N ILE A 42 -10.43 19.21 -9.51
CA ILE A 42 -9.93 17.96 -8.91
C ILE A 42 -10.66 16.78 -9.57
N PRO A 43 -9.96 15.70 -9.96
CA PRO A 43 -10.60 14.51 -10.49
C PRO A 43 -11.58 13.92 -9.47
N GLN A 44 -12.73 13.44 -9.94
CA GLN A 44 -13.72 12.82 -9.06
C GLN A 44 -13.17 11.51 -8.49
N LYS A 45 -13.38 11.31 -7.19
CA LYS A 45 -13.03 10.07 -6.51
C LYS A 45 -13.89 8.93 -7.04
N THR A 46 -13.34 7.72 -7.04
CA THR A 46 -14.06 6.51 -7.44
C THR A 46 -14.22 5.54 -6.27
N HIS A 47 -13.35 5.66 -5.27
CA HIS A 47 -13.33 4.80 -4.09
C HIS A 47 -13.39 5.63 -2.82
N SER A 48 -13.86 5.03 -1.72
CA SER A 48 -13.85 5.65 -0.39
C SER A 48 -13.27 4.71 0.68
N LEU A 49 -12.43 5.27 1.55
CA LEU A 49 -11.87 4.60 2.72
C LEU A 49 -12.93 4.38 3.81
N ASP A 50 -13.97 5.21 3.85
CA ASP A 50 -15.01 5.15 4.88
C ASP A 50 -15.97 3.98 4.65
N LEU A 51 -16.17 3.62 3.37
CA LEU A 51 -16.94 2.45 2.94
C LEU A 51 -16.36 1.11 3.39
N LEU A 52 -15.08 1.05 3.79
CA LEU A 52 -14.49 -0.16 4.37
C LEU A 52 -14.93 -0.43 5.81
N LYS A 53 -15.40 0.61 6.52
CA LYS A 53 -15.72 0.55 7.95
C LYS A 53 -17.21 0.64 8.23
N ASN A 54 -17.96 1.26 7.33
CA ASN A 54 -19.35 1.61 7.58
C ASN A 54 -20.32 0.50 7.17
N THR A 55 -21.27 0.22 8.06
CA THR A 55 -22.53 -0.44 7.68
C THR A 55 -23.28 0.52 6.76
N ILE A 56 -23.83 0.01 5.65
CA ILE A 56 -24.46 0.70 4.50
C ILE A 56 -25.43 1.86 4.88
N TRP A 57 -25.96 1.88 6.10
CA TRP A 57 -26.96 2.83 6.60
C TRP A 57 -26.46 4.24 6.94
N GLN A 58 -25.17 4.53 6.85
CA GLN A 58 -24.59 5.84 7.21
C GLN A 58 -24.11 6.68 6.01
N LEU A 59 -24.42 6.27 4.78
CA LEU A 59 -23.90 6.93 3.58
C LEU A 59 -24.74 8.12 3.15
N SER A 60 -24.05 9.23 2.87
CA SER A 60 -24.56 10.43 2.23
C SER A 60 -24.86 10.20 0.74
N LEU A 61 -25.70 11.05 0.14
CA LEU A 61 -26.06 10.99 -1.29
C LEU A 61 -24.82 11.07 -2.22
N GLU A 62 -23.74 11.72 -1.77
CA GLU A 62 -22.49 11.87 -2.52
C GLU A 62 -21.68 10.55 -2.57
N GLU A 63 -21.92 9.63 -1.65
CA GLU A 63 -21.23 8.34 -1.56
C GLU A 63 -21.91 7.23 -2.38
N ILE A 64 -23.10 7.48 -2.95
CA ILE A 64 -23.90 6.48 -3.67
C ILE A 64 -23.16 5.89 -4.89
N ASN A 65 -22.26 6.66 -5.50
CA ASN A 65 -21.50 6.23 -6.68
C ASN A 65 -20.04 5.79 -6.36
N LEU A 66 -19.64 5.80 -5.09
CA LEU A 66 -18.30 5.36 -4.67
C LEU A 66 -18.33 3.88 -4.30
N ILE A 67 -17.24 3.18 -4.58
CA ILE A 67 -17.03 1.81 -4.12
C ILE A 67 -16.01 1.74 -2.98
N PRO A 68 -16.01 0.68 -2.15
CA PRO A 68 -15.03 0.54 -1.08
C PRO A 68 -13.59 0.58 -1.59
N ALA A 69 -12.70 1.28 -0.87
CA ALA A 69 -11.27 1.26 -1.18
C ALA A 69 -10.70 -0.17 -1.18
N ILE A 70 -9.77 -0.44 -2.10
CA ILE A 70 -9.21 -1.78 -2.30
C ILE A 70 -8.31 -2.15 -1.12
N SER A 71 -8.58 -3.30 -0.49
CA SER A 71 -7.77 -3.79 0.62
C SER A 71 -6.48 -4.45 0.14
N LEU A 72 -5.54 -4.69 1.06
CA LEU A 72 -4.34 -5.48 0.76
C LEU A 72 -4.72 -6.86 0.21
N TRP A 73 -5.68 -7.55 0.83
CA TRP A 73 -6.05 -8.88 0.34
C TRP A 73 -6.76 -8.85 -0.99
N ASP A 74 -7.56 -7.84 -1.27
CA ASP A 74 -8.12 -7.68 -2.62
C ASP A 74 -7.02 -7.60 -3.68
N ALA A 75 -5.84 -7.07 -3.33
CA ALA A 75 -4.74 -6.92 -4.27
C ALA A 75 -3.85 -8.16 -4.44
N ILE A 76 -3.62 -8.95 -3.39
CA ILE A 76 -2.55 -9.98 -3.38
C ILE A 76 -2.96 -11.37 -2.86
N SER A 77 -4.24 -11.62 -2.55
CA SER A 77 -4.68 -12.91 -1.98
C SER A 77 -4.61 -14.10 -2.95
N ASP A 78 -4.45 -13.80 -4.23
CA ASP A 78 -4.32 -14.74 -5.33
C ASP A 78 -2.86 -15.07 -5.67
N LEU A 79 -1.89 -14.50 -4.94
CA LEU A 79 -0.48 -14.79 -5.13
C LEU A 79 -0.06 -16.05 -4.34
N PRO A 80 0.89 -16.85 -4.85
CA PRO A 80 1.49 -17.96 -4.11
C PRO A 80 2.11 -17.50 -2.79
N ILE A 81 1.99 -18.32 -1.74
CA ILE A 81 2.72 -18.08 -0.49
C ILE A 81 4.20 -18.40 -0.72
N LEU A 82 5.09 -17.54 -0.21
CA LEU A 82 6.54 -17.72 -0.25
C LEU A 82 7.14 -17.61 1.14
N ASP A 83 8.14 -18.42 1.43
CA ASP A 83 9.06 -18.19 2.54
C ASP A 83 10.15 -17.17 2.14
N ALA A 84 10.91 -16.70 3.13
CA ALA A 84 12.03 -15.79 2.87
C ALA A 84 13.06 -16.46 1.94
N ARG A 85 13.62 -15.66 1.01
CA ARG A 85 14.57 -16.11 -0.03
C ARG A 85 13.98 -17.03 -1.11
N GLU A 86 12.66 -17.21 -1.16
CA GLU A 86 11.99 -17.97 -2.22
C GLU A 86 11.42 -17.08 -3.33
N GLY A 87 10.85 -17.72 -4.35
CA GLY A 87 10.15 -17.09 -5.46
C GLY A 87 10.91 -17.18 -6.79
N LYS A 88 10.30 -16.65 -7.85
CA LYS A 88 10.85 -16.65 -9.21
C LYS A 88 10.47 -15.37 -9.93
N GLU A 89 11.38 -14.90 -10.79
CA GLU A 89 11.13 -13.75 -11.67
C GLU A 89 10.01 -14.02 -12.68
N GLU A 90 9.83 -15.29 -13.05
CA GLU A 90 8.76 -15.72 -13.95
C GLU A 90 8.22 -17.09 -13.51
N GLN A 91 6.90 -17.18 -13.37
CA GLN A 91 6.20 -18.44 -13.07
C GLN A 91 4.72 -18.35 -13.51
N PRO A 92 4.03 -19.46 -13.77
CA PRO A 92 2.58 -19.41 -14.00
C PRO A 92 1.84 -19.01 -12.73
N TYR A 93 0.69 -18.33 -12.89
CA TYR A 93 -0.28 -18.23 -11.80
C TYR A 93 -0.80 -19.64 -11.46
N ILE A 94 -0.68 -20.03 -10.20
CA ILE A 94 -1.19 -21.33 -9.71
C ILE A 94 -2.59 -21.21 -9.09
N LEU A 95 -3.01 -19.98 -8.78
CA LEU A 95 -4.33 -19.66 -8.26
C LEU A 95 -5.07 -18.78 -9.27
N GLU A 96 -6.37 -19.01 -9.39
CA GLU A 96 -7.28 -18.11 -10.11
C GLU A 96 -7.43 -16.78 -9.36
N ALA A 97 -7.80 -15.73 -10.11
CA ALA A 97 -8.20 -14.46 -9.49
C ALA A 97 -9.48 -14.66 -8.66
N GLN A 98 -9.53 -14.04 -7.49
CA GLN A 98 -10.57 -14.21 -6.47
C GLN A 98 -11.52 -13.02 -6.39
N ASN A 99 -11.17 -11.89 -6.99
CA ASN A 99 -11.97 -10.67 -6.99
C ASN A 99 -11.76 -9.84 -8.26
N GLN A 100 -12.61 -8.82 -8.44
CA GLN A 100 -12.61 -7.95 -9.62
C GLN A 100 -11.28 -7.21 -9.81
N TYR A 101 -10.62 -6.79 -8.73
CA TYR A 101 -9.35 -6.09 -8.80
C TYR A 101 -8.24 -6.98 -9.38
N GLN A 102 -8.16 -8.23 -8.93
CA GLN A 102 -7.21 -9.23 -9.44
C GLN A 102 -7.47 -9.57 -10.91
N HIS A 103 -8.74 -9.75 -11.30
CA HIS A 103 -9.09 -9.93 -12.71
C HIS A 103 -8.64 -8.75 -13.58
N TRP A 104 -8.87 -7.53 -13.10
CA TRP A 104 -8.49 -6.31 -13.80
C TRP A 104 -6.98 -6.17 -13.95
N ILE A 105 -6.21 -6.30 -12.86
CA ILE A 105 -4.75 -6.09 -12.90
C ILE A 105 -4.01 -7.20 -13.65
N ARG A 106 -4.51 -8.45 -13.59
CA ARG A 106 -3.94 -9.56 -14.37
C ARG A 106 -4.21 -9.38 -15.87
N ASN A 107 -5.32 -8.76 -16.25
CA ASN A 107 -5.72 -8.51 -17.64
C ASN A 107 -5.56 -9.75 -18.55
N GLY A 108 -6.00 -10.92 -18.05
CA GLY A 108 -5.88 -12.19 -18.77
C GLY A 108 -4.48 -12.82 -18.81
N SER A 109 -3.48 -12.22 -18.15
CA SER A 109 -2.14 -12.79 -18.02
C SER A 109 -2.19 -14.11 -17.26
N LYS A 110 -1.47 -15.11 -17.78
CA LYS A 110 -1.27 -16.42 -17.13
C LYS A 110 0.07 -16.51 -16.41
N ILE A 111 0.93 -15.52 -16.60
CA ILE A 111 2.29 -15.48 -16.05
C ILE A 111 2.35 -14.42 -14.95
N LEU A 112 2.88 -14.83 -13.81
CA LEU A 112 3.22 -14.03 -12.65
C LEU A 112 4.72 -13.70 -12.72
N TYR A 113 5.02 -12.40 -12.72
CA TYR A 113 6.39 -11.89 -12.78
C TYR A 113 6.83 -11.31 -11.44
N ASN A 114 8.14 -11.34 -11.20
CA ASN A 114 8.82 -10.70 -10.07
C ASN A 114 8.25 -11.08 -8.68
N HIS A 115 7.68 -12.28 -8.55
CA HIS A 115 7.16 -12.77 -7.27
C HIS A 115 8.30 -13.45 -6.52
N VAL A 116 9.17 -12.63 -5.96
CA VAL A 116 10.40 -13.01 -5.26
C VAL A 116 10.43 -12.35 -3.88
N ALA A 117 10.69 -13.14 -2.85
CA ALA A 117 10.82 -12.67 -1.49
C ALA A 117 12.25 -12.19 -1.19
N MET A 118 12.39 -11.12 -0.41
CA MET A 118 13.69 -10.55 -0.06
C MET A 118 14.55 -11.53 0.76
N GLU A 119 15.87 -11.44 0.56
CA GLU A 119 16.83 -12.24 1.31
C GLU A 119 17.08 -11.72 2.73
N HIS A 120 16.24 -12.16 3.67
CA HIS A 120 16.37 -11.83 5.08
C HIS A 120 17.18 -12.87 5.87
N SER A 121 17.94 -12.42 6.87
CA SER A 121 18.62 -13.32 7.82
C SER A 121 17.63 -14.09 8.68
N GLN A 122 17.97 -15.30 9.13
CA GLN A 122 17.11 -16.13 10.00
C GLN A 122 16.60 -15.35 11.22
N ARG A 123 17.47 -14.59 11.88
CA ARG A 123 17.09 -13.76 13.04
C ARG A 123 15.96 -12.77 12.73
N LEU A 124 15.97 -12.18 11.53
CA LEU A 124 14.95 -11.23 11.11
C LEU A 124 13.65 -11.95 10.75
N VAL A 125 13.74 -13.14 10.13
CA VAL A 125 12.59 -14.02 9.89
C VAL A 125 11.94 -14.44 11.22
N GLU A 126 12.71 -14.83 12.23
CA GLU A 126 12.17 -15.16 13.56
C GLU A 126 11.47 -13.97 14.22
N ARG A 127 12.00 -12.75 14.05
CA ARG A 127 11.29 -11.54 14.49
C ARG A 127 9.95 -11.38 13.76
N PHE A 128 9.92 -11.52 12.43
CA PHE A 128 8.69 -11.31 11.66
C PHE A 128 7.57 -12.27 12.06
N LYS A 129 7.91 -13.50 12.47
CA LYS A 129 6.94 -14.47 13.00
C LYS A 129 6.20 -13.96 14.25
N GLN A 130 6.80 -13.06 15.03
CA GLN A 130 6.20 -12.51 16.25
C GLN A 130 5.33 -11.27 15.99
N ILE A 131 5.43 -10.65 14.81
CA ILE A 131 4.72 -9.41 14.49
C ILE A 131 3.30 -9.76 14.01
N LYS A 132 2.27 -9.29 14.71
CA LYS A 132 0.87 -9.45 14.30
C LYS A 132 0.44 -8.34 13.33
N TRP A 133 -0.74 -8.46 12.76
CA TRP A 133 -1.25 -7.45 11.83
C TRP A 133 -1.36 -6.07 12.48
N GLY A 134 -0.79 -5.06 11.84
CA GLY A 134 -0.76 -3.69 12.32
C GLY A 134 0.40 -3.37 13.27
N GLU A 135 1.04 -4.40 13.85
CA GLU A 135 2.20 -4.28 14.72
C GLU A 135 3.50 -4.10 13.92
N SER A 136 4.57 -3.75 14.62
CA SER A 136 5.90 -3.51 14.08
C SER A 136 6.99 -4.12 14.95
N SER A 137 8.25 -3.83 14.62
CA SER A 137 9.38 -4.21 15.48
C SER A 137 9.42 -3.53 16.85
N SER A 138 8.56 -2.54 17.13
CA SER A 138 8.38 -1.99 18.48
C SER A 138 7.60 -2.91 19.42
N ASP A 139 6.77 -3.79 18.87
CA ASP A 139 5.75 -4.52 19.62
C ASP A 139 6.17 -5.97 19.92
N VAL A 140 7.31 -6.40 19.36
CA VAL A 140 7.86 -7.74 19.58
C VAL A 140 8.51 -7.86 20.96
N PRO A 141 8.55 -9.07 21.55
CA PRO A 141 9.30 -9.32 22.77
C PRO A 141 10.78 -8.90 22.65
N THR A 142 11.35 -8.43 23.75
CA THR A 142 12.71 -7.85 23.83
C THR A 142 13.79 -8.75 23.21
N GLU A 143 13.66 -10.07 23.32
CA GLU A 143 14.58 -11.06 22.75
C GLU A 143 14.67 -11.00 21.20
N TYR A 144 13.58 -10.60 20.53
CA TYR A 144 13.53 -10.40 19.08
C TYR A 144 13.80 -8.96 18.66
N GLY A 145 14.04 -8.06 19.61
CA GLY A 145 14.24 -6.62 19.38
C GLY A 145 15.39 -6.28 18.42
N ALA A 146 15.40 -5.04 17.94
CA ALA A 146 16.49 -4.52 17.11
C ALA A 146 17.83 -4.59 17.86
N LYS A 147 18.92 -4.91 17.15
CA LYS A 147 20.28 -4.96 17.72
C LYS A 147 21.10 -3.79 17.21
N ARG A 148 22.05 -3.30 18.02
CA ARG A 148 22.96 -2.22 17.66
C ARG A 148 23.90 -2.67 16.54
N ARG A 149 24.21 -1.77 15.61
CA ARG A 149 25.29 -1.99 14.64
C ARG A 149 26.62 -2.03 15.41
N SER A 150 27.42 -3.07 15.18
CA SER A 150 28.70 -3.32 15.86
C SER A 150 28.64 -3.47 17.39
N GLY A 151 27.47 -3.76 17.97
CA GLY A 151 27.29 -3.90 19.42
C GLY A 151 27.44 -5.31 19.98
N ASN A 152 28.17 -6.22 19.31
CA ASN A 152 28.37 -7.61 19.74
C ASN A 152 27.09 -8.38 20.15
N GLY A 153 25.93 -8.03 19.58
CA GLY A 153 24.65 -8.67 19.90
C GLY A 153 23.75 -7.91 20.86
N GLU A 154 24.19 -6.76 21.40
CA GLU A 154 23.40 -5.86 22.23
C GLU A 154 22.14 -5.34 21.53
N LEU A 155 21.07 -5.20 22.30
CA LEU A 155 19.81 -4.62 21.83
C LEU A 155 19.94 -3.10 21.66
N SER A 156 19.23 -2.58 20.67
CA SER A 156 19.11 -1.15 20.41
C SER A 156 18.05 -0.56 21.34
N HIS A 157 18.39 0.54 22.00
CA HIS A 157 17.43 1.34 22.77
C HIS A 157 16.59 2.28 21.89
N LYS A 158 16.94 2.41 20.60
CA LYS A 158 16.14 3.15 19.63
C LYS A 158 15.09 2.23 19.03
N THR A 159 13.84 2.63 19.18
CA THR A 159 12.67 1.96 18.60
C THR A 159 12.10 2.82 17.49
N TYR A 160 11.79 2.19 16.36
CA TYR A 160 11.17 2.82 15.20
C TYR A 160 9.91 2.02 14.87
N ASP A 161 8.75 2.62 15.07
CA ASP A 161 7.42 2.04 14.92
C ASP A 161 7.07 1.70 13.45
N GLN A 162 7.68 2.39 12.49
CA GLN A 162 7.44 2.11 11.07
C GLN A 162 8.28 0.93 10.55
N ASN A 163 9.32 0.51 11.29
CA ASN A 163 10.22 -0.54 10.83
C ASN A 163 9.60 -1.93 11.02
N ASN A 164 9.72 -2.75 9.97
CA ASN A 164 9.22 -4.14 9.95
C ASN A 164 7.72 -4.25 10.25
N ARG A 165 6.95 -3.22 9.89
CA ARG A 165 5.51 -3.20 10.15
C ARG A 165 4.80 -4.25 9.31
N ARG A 166 3.97 -5.07 9.94
CA ARG A 166 3.12 -6.04 9.23
C ARG A 166 1.82 -5.37 8.85
N LEU A 167 1.53 -5.36 7.55
CA LEU A 167 0.31 -4.76 7.03
C LEU A 167 -0.95 -5.51 7.51
N HIS A 168 -2.06 -4.79 7.56
CA HIS A 168 -3.36 -5.37 7.89
C HIS A 168 -4.07 -5.84 6.61
N PRO A 169 -4.56 -7.08 6.53
CA PRO A 169 -5.12 -7.65 5.29
C PRO A 169 -6.36 -6.90 4.79
N CYS A 170 -7.29 -6.56 5.68
CA CYS A 170 -8.56 -5.91 5.33
C CYS A 170 -8.47 -4.38 5.23
N ARG A 171 -7.28 -3.81 5.05
CA ARG A 171 -7.09 -2.37 4.88
C ARG A 171 -6.13 -2.13 3.71
N PRO A 172 -6.21 -0.99 3.02
CA PRO A 172 -5.20 -0.64 2.04
C PRO A 172 -3.82 -0.53 2.72
N SER A 173 -2.77 -0.82 1.97
CA SER A 173 -1.40 -0.74 2.48
C SER A 173 -1.08 0.68 2.96
N HIS A 174 -0.39 0.79 4.10
CA HIS A 174 0.08 2.09 4.58
C HIS A 174 1.35 2.48 3.81
N THR A 175 1.51 3.76 3.48
CA THR A 175 2.79 4.23 2.93
C THR A 175 3.85 4.25 4.03
N ILE A 176 4.96 3.57 3.79
CA ILE A 176 6.20 3.78 4.55
C ILE A 176 6.87 4.99 3.88
N ALA A 177 6.98 6.10 4.61
CA ALA A 177 7.65 7.33 4.18
C ALA A 177 9.09 7.38 4.71
#